data_AF-A0A821KE97-F1
#
_entry.id   AF-A0A821KE97-F1
#
_cell.length_a   1.000
_cell.length_b   1.000
_cell.length_c   1.000
_cell.angle_alpha   90.00
_cell.angle_beta   90.00
_cell.angle_gamma   90.00
#
_symmetry.space_group_name_H-M   'P 1'
#
loop_
_entity.id
_entity.type
_entity.pdbx_description
1 polymer ?
#
loop_
_entity_poly.entity_id
_entity_poly.type
_entity_poly.pdbx_seq_one_letter_code
_entity_poly.pdbx_strand_id
1 'polypeptide(L)'
;TAVLILVSSIAAGGSSMNHVWIASQGSHEIRLYHATHFVCLLETSIRTAVTLKLQASDDIIRSHKLGSLYISTLYVCKETLWIGTSAGVILNLTIPQLIDSLSTNTNTNNKLTSNSIQLKGLSYGHAGPVRFIISIDKNIISKTEEANIIKTFVITIGDGFEDYNNNDDSLGKDDSISHLILWQI
;
A
#
# COMPACT_ATOMS: atom_id res chain seq x y z
N THR A 1 -27.15 -7.53 -12.18
CA THR A 1 -26.61 -8.57 -11.30
C THR A 1 -25.58 -7.92 -10.39
N ALA A 2 -25.66 -8.09 -9.07
CA ALA A 2 -24.70 -7.52 -8.12
C ALA A 2 -23.82 -8.65 -7.54
N VAL A 3 -22.52 -8.41 -7.38
CA VAL A 3 -21.56 -9.34 -6.76
C VAL A 3 -21.19 -8.77 -5.40
N LEU A 4 -21.39 -9.54 -4.33
CA LEU A 4 -20.95 -9.18 -2.99
C LEU A 4 -19.51 -9.65 -2.81
N ILE A 5 -18.58 -8.71 -2.59
CA ILE A 5 -17.21 -9.00 -2.22
C ILE A 5 -16.98 -8.39 -0.83
N LEU A 6 -16.61 -9.22 0.15
CA LEU A 6 -16.17 -8.74 1.46
C LEU A 6 -14.76 -8.15 1.32
N VAL A 7 -14.65 -6.84 1.46
CA VAL A 7 -13.40 -6.09 1.31
C VAL A 7 -12.89 -5.63 2.66
N SER A 8 -11.60 -5.80 2.94
CA SER A 8 -10.94 -5.09 4.05
C SER A 8 -10.62 -3.65 3.66
N SER A 9 -10.25 -3.43 2.39
CA SER A 9 -9.93 -2.12 1.87
C SER A 9 -10.09 -2.05 0.36
N ILE A 10 -10.36 -0.84 -0.12
CA ILE A 10 -10.46 -0.47 -1.53
C ILE A 10 -9.65 0.80 -1.78
N ALA A 11 -9.01 0.91 -2.94
CA ALA A 11 -8.45 2.17 -3.41
C ALA A 11 -8.69 2.34 -4.90
N ALA A 12 -9.16 3.52 -5.29
CA ALA A 12 -9.33 3.91 -6.68
C ALA A 12 -8.48 5.15 -6.95
N GLY A 13 -7.78 5.17 -8.07
CA GLY A 13 -6.87 6.24 -8.44
C GLY A 13 -5.70 5.75 -9.29
N GLY A 14 -4.92 6.71 -9.79
CA GLY A 14 -3.84 6.48 -10.76
C GLY A 14 -4.11 7.23 -12.07
N SER A 15 -3.20 7.09 -13.03
CA SER A 15 -3.24 7.76 -14.33
C SER A 15 -4.53 7.55 -15.14
N SER A 16 -5.23 6.42 -14.93
CA SER A 16 -6.62 6.25 -15.38
C SER A 16 -7.58 5.91 -14.25
N MET A 17 -8.71 6.61 -14.21
CA MET A 17 -9.77 6.44 -13.20
C MET A 17 -10.58 5.13 -13.35
N ASN A 18 -10.17 4.22 -14.23
CA ASN A 18 -10.92 3.00 -14.55
C ASN A 18 -10.42 1.76 -13.80
N HIS A 19 -9.49 1.94 -12.86
CA HIS A 19 -8.86 0.84 -12.12
C HIS A 19 -9.18 0.93 -10.63
N VAL A 20 -9.52 -0.22 -10.06
CA VAL A 20 -9.86 -0.36 -8.64
C VAL A 20 -8.99 -1.45 -8.02
N TRP A 21 -8.22 -1.05 -7.01
CA TRP A 21 -7.47 -1.97 -6.16
C TRP A 21 -8.34 -2.44 -5.02
N ILE A 22 -8.36 -3.75 -4.80
CA ILE A 22 -9.19 -4.40 -3.79
C ILE A 22 -8.33 -5.35 -2.96
N ALA A 23 -8.53 -5.31 -1.65
CA ALA A 23 -8.11 -6.34 -0.73
C ALA A 23 -9.35 -7.00 -0.10
N SER A 24 -9.43 -8.33 -0.18
CA SER A 24 -10.50 -9.08 0.46
C SER A 24 -10.28 -9.17 1.97
N GLN A 25 -11.37 -9.28 2.74
CA GLN A 25 -11.30 -9.37 4.19
C GLN A 25 -10.38 -10.51 4.65
N GLY A 26 -9.40 -10.20 5.52
CA GLY A 26 -8.44 -11.18 6.04
C GLY A 26 -7.43 -11.70 5.00
N SER A 27 -7.40 -11.15 3.79
CA SER A 27 -6.46 -11.57 2.75
C SER A 27 -5.18 -10.73 2.75
N HIS A 28 -4.10 -11.36 2.34
CA HIS A 28 -2.80 -10.75 2.07
C HIS A 28 -2.52 -10.71 0.56
N GLU A 29 -3.57 -10.79 -0.25
CA GLU A 29 -3.55 -10.66 -1.71
C GLU A 29 -4.21 -9.34 -2.11
N ILE A 30 -3.54 -8.60 -3.00
CA ILE A 30 -4.13 -7.45 -3.67
C ILE A 30 -4.63 -7.88 -5.06
N ARG A 31 -5.77 -7.36 -5.46
CA ARG A 31 -6.34 -7.55 -6.79
C ARG A 31 -6.60 -6.21 -7.46
N LEU A 32 -6.34 -6.12 -8.76
CA LEU A 32 -6.68 -4.97 -9.59
C LEU A 32 -7.81 -5.35 -10.53
N TYR A 33 -8.88 -4.57 -10.49
CA TYR A 33 -10.03 -4.74 -11.38
C TYR A 33 -10.17 -3.55 -12.33
N HIS A 34 -10.61 -3.83 -13.55
CA HIS A 34 -11.14 -2.79 -14.43
C HIS A 34 -12.59 -2.48 -14.04
N ALA A 35 -12.87 -1.24 -13.64
CA ALA A 35 -14.14 -0.81 -13.07
C ALA A 35 -15.34 -1.03 -14.01
N THR A 36 -15.17 -0.81 -15.32
CA THR A 36 -16.27 -0.91 -16.30
C THR A 36 -16.57 -2.35 -16.72
N HIS A 37 -15.55 -3.19 -16.79
CA HIS A 37 -15.64 -4.54 -17.37
C HIS A 37 -15.71 -5.63 -16.29
N PHE A 38 -15.44 -5.27 -15.03
CA PHE A 38 -15.42 -6.18 -13.88
C PHE A 38 -14.44 -7.36 -14.06
N VAL A 39 -13.35 -7.15 -14.81
CA VAL A 39 -12.31 -8.15 -15.06
C VAL A 39 -11.14 -7.93 -14.10
N CYS A 40 -10.68 -9.01 -13.46
CA CYS A 40 -9.45 -9.01 -12.66
C CYS A 40 -8.24 -8.98 -13.61
N LEU A 41 -7.49 -7.88 -13.60
CA LEU A 41 -6.31 -7.68 -14.43
C LEU A 41 -5.05 -8.22 -13.78
N LEU A 42 -4.98 -8.16 -12.46
CA LEU A 42 -3.81 -8.55 -11.67
C LEU A 42 -4.24 -9.12 -10.32
N GLU A 43 -3.51 -10.15 -9.90
CA GLU A 43 -3.53 -10.67 -8.54
C GLU A 43 -2.09 -10.92 -8.08
N THR A 44 -1.75 -10.43 -6.89
CA THR A 44 -0.41 -10.63 -6.31
C THR A 44 -0.46 -10.64 -4.78
N SER A 45 0.45 -11.39 -4.18
CA SER A 45 0.56 -11.54 -2.73
C SER A 45 1.59 -10.58 -2.15
N ILE A 46 1.26 -9.93 -1.03
CA ILE A 46 2.18 -9.04 -0.31
C ILE A 46 3.12 -9.78 0.66
N ARG A 47 2.90 -11.07 0.89
CA ARG A 47 3.56 -11.86 1.95
C ARG A 47 5.08 -11.83 1.84
N THR A 48 5.63 -11.99 0.64
CA THR A 48 7.08 -12.00 0.42
C THR A 48 7.70 -10.66 0.81
N ALA A 49 7.10 -9.54 0.38
CA ALA A 49 7.59 -8.20 0.70
C ALA A 49 7.54 -7.91 2.21
N VAL A 50 6.47 -8.32 2.89
CA VAL A 50 6.36 -8.20 4.36
C VAL A 50 7.38 -9.07 5.09
N THR A 51 7.56 -10.32 4.65
CA THR A 51 8.53 -11.26 5.25
C THR A 51 9.96 -10.72 5.19
N LEU A 52 10.34 -10.11 4.06
CA LEU A 52 11.64 -9.45 3.91
C LEU A 52 11.83 -8.27 4.88
N LYS A 53 10.77 -7.54 5.22
CA LYS A 53 10.85 -6.43 6.18
C LYS A 53 10.91 -6.87 7.62
N LEU A 54 10.29 -8.00 7.94
CA LEU A 54 10.34 -8.60 9.28
C LEU A 54 11.52 -9.55 9.47
N GLN A 55 12.47 -9.62 8.52
CA GLN A 55 13.57 -10.58 8.57
C GLN A 55 14.47 -10.44 9.81
N ALA A 56 14.61 -9.22 10.32
CA ALA A 56 15.42 -8.91 11.50
C ALA A 56 14.67 -9.17 12.82
N SER A 57 13.35 -9.33 12.79
CA SER A 57 12.55 -9.63 13.96
C SER A 57 12.77 -11.09 14.41
N ASP A 58 12.60 -11.34 15.72
CA ASP A 58 12.60 -12.67 16.30
C ASP A 58 11.58 -13.59 15.59
N ASP A 59 11.95 -14.86 15.40
CA ASP A 59 11.14 -15.86 14.69
C ASP A 59 9.74 -16.02 15.28
N ILE A 60 9.57 -15.90 16.61
CA ILE A 60 8.29 -15.97 17.30
C ILE A 60 7.41 -14.77 16.92
N ILE A 61 7.98 -13.57 17.02
CA ILE A 61 7.28 -12.32 16.67
C ILE A 61 6.91 -12.33 15.18
N ARG A 62 7.86 -12.68 14.32
CA ARG A 62 7.67 -12.77 12.87
C ARG A 62 6.59 -13.79 12.52
N SER A 63 6.59 -14.97 13.13
CA SER A 63 5.58 -16.01 12.91
C SER A 63 4.18 -15.53 13.33
N HIS A 64 4.05 -14.85 14.47
CA HIS A 64 2.79 -14.29 14.92
C HIS A 64 2.24 -13.21 13.97
N LYS A 65 3.11 -12.25 13.56
CA LYS A 65 2.75 -11.20 12.59
C LYS A 65 2.38 -11.78 11.22
N LEU A 66 3.08 -12.82 10.74
CA LEU A 66 2.82 -13.45 9.44
C LEU A 66 1.62 -14.41 9.44
N GLY A 67 1.31 -15.04 10.58
CA GLY A 67 0.16 -15.92 10.75
C GLY A 67 -1.16 -15.16 10.78
N SER A 68 -1.14 -13.90 11.21
CA SER A 68 -2.28 -12.98 11.23
C SER A 68 -2.21 -11.89 10.13
N LEU A 69 -1.39 -12.11 9.10
CA LEU A 69 -1.15 -11.12 8.04
C LEU A 69 -2.38 -10.93 7.15
N TYR A 70 -2.85 -9.69 7.06
CA TYR A 70 -3.82 -9.22 6.07
C TYR A 70 -3.53 -7.78 5.67
N ILE A 71 -4.11 -7.35 4.55
CA ILE A 71 -4.08 -5.95 4.11
C ILE A 71 -5.15 -5.18 4.86
N SER A 72 -4.73 -4.23 5.68
CA SER A 72 -5.61 -3.45 6.55
C SER A 72 -6.12 -2.18 5.87
N THR A 73 -5.31 -1.57 5.00
CA THR A 73 -5.67 -0.33 4.31
C THR A 73 -4.95 -0.22 2.97
N LEU A 74 -5.62 0.37 1.99
CA LEU A 74 -5.11 0.70 0.66
C LEU A 74 -5.37 2.18 0.40
N TYR A 75 -4.44 2.85 -0.25
CA TYR A 75 -4.62 4.23 -0.67
C TYR A 75 -3.82 4.49 -1.94
N VAL A 76 -4.40 5.18 -2.92
CA VAL A 76 -3.65 5.62 -4.09
C VAL A 76 -3.35 7.10 -3.94
N CYS A 77 -2.08 7.46 -4.09
CA CYS A 77 -1.61 8.84 -4.10
C CYS A 77 -0.68 9.04 -5.31
N LYS A 78 -1.04 9.95 -6.21
CA LYS A 78 -0.38 10.11 -7.52
C LYS A 78 -0.33 8.74 -8.25
N GLU A 79 0.84 8.34 -8.74
CA GLU A 79 1.07 7.05 -9.42
C GLU A 79 1.57 5.94 -8.47
N THR A 80 1.30 6.06 -7.17
CA THR A 80 1.73 5.07 -6.17
C THR A 80 0.55 4.51 -5.40
N LEU A 81 0.41 3.19 -5.40
CA LEU A 81 -0.44 2.47 -4.46
C LEU A 81 0.32 2.27 -3.15
N TRP A 82 -0.29 2.71 -2.06
CA TRP A 82 0.16 2.52 -0.69
C TRP A 82 -0.67 1.41 -0.04
N ILE A 83 0.02 0.50 0.63
CA ILE A 83 -0.56 -0.68 1.25
C ILE A 83 -0.14 -0.70 2.71
N GLY A 84 -1.11 -0.58 3.60
CA GLY A 84 -0.94 -0.84 5.02
C GLY A 84 -1.31 -2.28 5.37
N THR A 85 -0.56 -2.88 6.28
CA THR A 85 -0.73 -4.28 6.67
C THR A 85 -1.05 -4.42 8.15
N SER A 86 -1.63 -5.55 8.54
CA SER A 86 -1.88 -5.89 9.94
C SER A 86 -0.60 -6.06 10.77
N ALA A 87 0.52 -6.36 10.13
CA ALA A 87 1.84 -6.46 10.75
C ALA A 87 2.54 -5.09 10.94
N GLY A 88 1.92 -4.01 10.47
CA GLY A 88 2.42 -2.63 10.56
C GLY A 88 3.42 -2.21 9.50
N VAL A 89 3.87 -3.16 8.67
CA VAL A 89 4.69 -2.89 7.49
C VAL A 89 3.88 -2.08 6.48
N ILE A 90 4.47 -1.01 5.95
CA ILE A 90 3.91 -0.20 4.87
C ILE A 90 4.64 -0.58 3.56
N LEU A 91 3.88 -0.89 2.52
CA LEU A 91 4.41 -1.17 1.19
C LEU A 91 3.98 -0.09 0.21
N ASN A 92 4.82 0.18 -0.78
CA ASN A 92 4.46 0.94 -1.96
C ASN A 92 4.57 0.08 -3.22
N LEU A 93 3.71 0.41 -4.18
CA LEU A 93 3.75 -0.11 -5.53
C LEU A 93 3.57 1.05 -6.50
N THR A 94 4.57 1.30 -7.33
CA THR A 94 4.42 2.22 -8.46
C THR A 94 3.46 1.61 -9.47
N ILE A 95 2.39 2.32 -9.82
CA ILE A 95 1.39 1.90 -10.78
C ILE A 95 2.00 2.05 -12.17
N PRO A 96 2.25 0.95 -12.92
CA PRO A 96 2.79 1.08 -14.26
C PRO A 96 1.78 1.73 -15.19
N GLN A 97 2.20 2.75 -15.95
CA GLN A 97 1.40 3.40 -17.00
C GLN A 97 0.90 2.40 -18.08
N LEU A 98 1.53 1.22 -18.17
CA LEU A 98 1.12 0.13 -19.06
C LEU A 98 -0.24 -0.49 -18.70
N ILE A 99 -0.73 -0.30 -17.47
CA ILE A 99 -2.06 -0.76 -17.08
C ILE A 99 -3.14 -0.04 -17.92
N ASP A 100 -2.90 1.22 -18.30
CA ASP A 100 -3.85 2.01 -19.08
C ASP A 100 -3.96 1.55 -20.54
N SER A 101 -2.88 1.00 -21.12
CA SER A 101 -2.90 0.48 -22.50
C SER A 101 -3.52 -0.90 -22.64
N LEU A 102 -3.67 -1.64 -21.52
CA LEU A 102 -4.36 -2.93 -21.47
C LEU A 102 -5.89 -2.79 -21.46
N SER A 103 -6.41 -1.62 -21.07
CA SER A 103 -7.85 -1.31 -21.08
C SER A 103 -8.43 -1.11 -22.48
N THR A 104 -7.60 -0.65 -23.44
CA THR A 104 -8.07 -0.22 -24.77
C THR A 104 -7.91 -1.27 -25.87
N ASN A 105 -7.12 -2.32 -25.64
CA ASN A 105 -6.91 -3.39 -26.62
C ASN A 105 -7.64 -4.67 -26.18
N THR A 106 -8.89 -4.81 -26.63
CA THR A 106 -9.78 -5.96 -26.36
C THR A 106 -9.33 -7.28 -27.01
N ASN A 107 -8.14 -7.36 -27.61
CA ASN A 107 -7.70 -8.50 -28.41
C ASN A 107 -6.29 -9.05 -28.11
N THR A 108 -5.63 -8.67 -27.01
CA THR A 108 -4.35 -9.29 -26.63
C THR A 108 -4.41 -9.89 -25.22
N ASN A 109 -4.15 -11.20 -25.13
CA ASN A 109 -4.05 -11.99 -23.89
C ASN A 109 -2.82 -11.61 -23.04
N ASN A 110 -2.41 -10.34 -23.04
CA ASN A 110 -1.27 -9.85 -22.26
C ASN A 110 -1.72 -9.61 -20.82
N LYS A 111 -2.03 -10.69 -20.10
CA LYS A 111 -2.14 -10.66 -18.64
C LYS A 111 -0.83 -10.08 -18.10
N LEU A 112 -0.91 -8.95 -17.40
CA LEU A 112 0.25 -8.37 -16.72
C LEU A 112 0.82 -9.48 -15.83
N THR A 113 2.01 -9.98 -16.15
CA THR A 113 2.59 -11.05 -15.35
C THR A 113 2.93 -10.45 -13.99
N SER A 114 2.60 -11.16 -12.91
CA SER A 114 2.84 -10.71 -11.53
C SER A 114 4.32 -10.32 -11.28
N ASN A 115 5.23 -10.75 -12.16
CA ASN A 115 6.67 -10.44 -12.14
C ASN A 115 7.03 -9.00 -12.56
N SER A 116 6.13 -8.24 -13.20
CA SER A 116 6.42 -6.84 -13.58
C SER A 116 6.14 -5.83 -12.46
N ILE A 117 5.59 -6.29 -11.34
CA ILE A 117 5.11 -5.46 -10.24
C ILE A 117 6.03 -5.64 -9.04
N GLN A 118 6.75 -4.58 -8.71
CA GLN A 118 7.67 -4.59 -7.59
C GLN A 118 7.01 -3.93 -6.37
N LEU A 119 6.60 -4.75 -5.42
CA LEU A 119 6.23 -4.30 -4.08
C LEU A 119 7.49 -3.93 -3.31
N LYS A 120 7.59 -2.69 -2.85
CA LYS A 120 8.71 -2.24 -2.01
C LYS A 120 8.20 -1.93 -0.62
N GLY A 121 8.81 -2.56 0.38
CA GLY A 121 8.57 -2.22 1.78
C GLY A 121 9.33 -0.96 2.18
N LEU A 122 8.69 -0.10 2.97
CA LEU A 122 9.33 1.08 3.53
C LEU A 122 10.22 0.72 4.72
N SER A 123 11.15 1.61 5.06
CA SER A 123 12.07 1.42 6.20
C SER A 123 11.37 1.59 7.54
N TYR A 124 10.37 2.46 7.59
CA TYR A 124 9.59 2.71 8.80
C TYR A 124 8.17 2.18 8.62
N GLY A 125 7.57 1.77 9.74
CA GLY A 125 6.21 1.34 9.82
C GLY A 125 5.68 1.45 11.23
N HIS A 126 4.64 0.67 11.48
CA HIS A 126 3.95 0.61 12.76
C HIS A 126 4.29 -0.72 13.44
N ALA A 127 4.27 -0.75 14.77
CA ALA A 127 4.48 -1.99 15.52
C ALA A 127 3.30 -2.97 15.35
N GLY A 128 2.09 -2.44 15.19
CA GLY A 128 0.84 -3.16 14.90
C GLY A 128 0.13 -2.64 13.65
N PRO A 129 -1.16 -2.96 13.45
CA PRO A 129 -1.87 -2.68 12.21
C PRO A 129 -1.81 -1.21 11.77
N VAL A 130 -1.57 -1.00 10.47
CA VAL A 130 -1.77 0.31 9.84
C VAL A 130 -3.28 0.53 9.68
N ARG A 131 -3.84 1.55 10.34
CA ARG A 131 -5.28 1.79 10.39
C ARG A 131 -5.76 2.71 9.27
N PHE A 132 -4.98 3.74 8.96
CA PHE A 132 -5.33 4.74 7.95
C PHE A 132 -4.12 5.14 7.12
N ILE A 133 -4.37 5.41 5.84
CA ILE A 133 -3.44 6.11 4.96
C ILE A 133 -4.23 7.22 4.29
N ILE A 134 -3.71 8.45 4.37
CA ILE A 134 -4.30 9.64 3.76
C ILE A 134 -3.22 10.44 3.06
N SER A 135 -3.60 11.31 2.13
CA SER A 135 -2.67 12.30 1.57
C SER A 135 -3.20 13.72 1.69
N ILE A 136 -2.27 14.66 1.72
CA ILE A 136 -2.51 16.10 1.79
C ILE A 136 -1.58 16.81 0.82
N ASP A 137 -2.17 17.68 0.00
CA ASP A 137 -1.43 18.63 -0.82
C ASP A 137 -1.27 19.94 -0.07
N LYS A 138 -0.04 20.44 -0.03
CA LYS A 138 0.31 21.74 0.53
C LYS A 138 0.85 22.64 -0.57
N ASN A 139 0.08 23.69 -0.89
CA ASN A 139 0.54 24.78 -1.73
C ASN A 139 1.56 25.61 -0.96
N ILE A 140 2.81 25.63 -1.42
CA ILE A 140 3.85 26.49 -0.86
C ILE A 140 3.98 27.68 -1.80
N ILE A 141 3.40 28.80 -1.37
CA ILE A 141 3.59 30.09 -2.04
C ILE A 141 4.98 30.58 -1.63
N SER A 142 5.95 30.51 -2.54
CA SER A 142 7.26 31.12 -2.32
C SER A 142 7.11 32.65 -2.24
N LYS A 143 7.82 33.28 -1.28
CA LYS A 143 7.87 34.75 -1.15
C LYS A 143 8.66 35.43 -2.28
N THR A 144 9.13 34.67 -3.26
CA THR A 144 9.90 35.11 -4.43
C THR A 144 9.18 34.55 -5.64
N GLU A 145 8.93 35.41 -6.61
CA GLU A 145 7.88 35.35 -7.62
C GLU A 145 7.83 34.07 -8.48
N GLU A 146 6.59 33.68 -8.83
CA GLU A 146 6.13 32.88 -10.01
C GLU A 146 6.11 31.34 -10.04
N ALA A 147 6.47 30.59 -9.00
CA ALA A 147 6.25 29.12 -9.00
C ALA A 147 5.36 28.65 -7.85
N ASN A 148 4.11 28.26 -8.15
CA ASN A 148 3.26 27.57 -7.19
C ASN A 148 3.72 26.11 -7.06
N ILE A 149 4.51 25.80 -6.04
CA ILE A 149 5.02 24.45 -5.78
C ILE A 149 4.03 23.73 -4.87
N ILE A 150 3.38 22.70 -5.40
CA ILE A 150 2.53 21.79 -4.62
C ILE A 150 3.39 20.67 -4.07
N LYS A 151 3.53 20.60 -2.73
CA LYS A 151 4.14 19.44 -2.06
C LYS A 151 3.04 18.52 -1.57
N THR A 152 3.11 17.26 -1.97
CA THR A 152 2.18 16.23 -1.48
C THR A 152 2.85 15.47 -0.35
N PHE A 153 2.07 15.20 0.70
CA PHE A 153 2.47 14.32 1.77
C PHE A 153 1.48 13.17 1.88
N VAL A 154 2.00 11.98 2.15
CA VAL A 154 1.23 10.82 2.58
C VAL A 154 1.42 10.65 4.08
N ILE A 155 0.34 10.38 4.79
CA ILE A 155 0.31 10.18 6.23
C ILE A 155 -0.19 8.77 6.49
N THR A 156 0.55 7.99 7.28
CA THR A 156 0.11 6.68 7.77
C THR A 156 -0.12 6.75 9.28
N ILE A 157 -1.21 6.13 9.74
CA ILE A 157 -1.59 6.09 11.15
C ILE A 157 -1.79 4.62 11.53
N GLY A 158 -1.19 4.21 12.64
CA GLY A 158 -1.22 2.83 13.12
C GLY A 158 -0.73 2.71 14.55
N ASP A 159 -0.57 1.48 15.00
CA ASP A 159 -0.20 1.17 16.39
C ASP A 159 1.32 1.11 16.55
N GLY A 160 1.90 1.93 17.42
CA GLY A 160 3.34 2.02 17.61
C GLY A 160 4.11 2.56 16.39
N PHE A 161 5.41 2.72 16.59
CA PHE A 161 6.39 3.04 15.55
C PHE A 161 7.44 1.93 15.47
N GLU A 162 7.87 1.57 14.27
CA GLU A 162 8.86 0.53 14.03
C GLU A 162 9.84 0.98 12.94
N ASP A 163 11.13 0.86 13.21
CA ASP A 163 12.21 1.07 12.23
C ASP A 163 12.80 -0.30 11.86
N TYR A 164 12.47 -0.78 10.66
CA TYR A 164 12.89 -2.10 10.18
C TYR A 164 14.37 -2.17 9.77
N ASN A 165 15.10 -1.04 9.78
CA ASN A 165 16.53 -1.02 9.51
C ASN A 165 17.37 -1.05 10.79
N ASN A 166 16.78 -0.67 11.93
CA ASN A 166 17.49 -0.63 13.20
C ASN A 166 17.12 -1.86 14.04
N ASN A 167 18.12 -2.64 14.42
CA ASN A 167 17.94 -3.89 15.18
C ASN A 167 17.90 -3.65 16.69
N ASP A 168 17.57 -2.44 17.14
CA ASP A 168 17.47 -2.17 18.57
C ASP A 168 16.33 -3.02 19.17
N ASP A 169 16.54 -3.51 20.40
CA ASP A 169 15.55 -4.25 21.22
C ASP A 169 14.31 -3.41 21.59
N SER A 170 14.08 -2.26 20.92
CA SER A 170 12.93 -1.38 21.11
C SER A 170 11.69 -1.82 20.32
N LEU A 171 11.77 -2.93 19.57
CA LEU A 171 10.64 -3.55 18.86
C LEU A 171 9.45 -3.76 19.82
N GLY A 172 8.33 -3.10 19.53
CA GLY A 172 7.08 -3.22 20.29
C GLY A 172 7.02 -2.44 21.61
N LYS A 173 8.01 -1.59 21.92
CA LYS A 173 8.04 -0.84 23.18
C LYS A 173 6.90 0.18 23.34
N ASP A 174 6.37 0.69 22.22
CA ASP A 174 5.30 1.70 22.20
C ASP A 174 4.07 1.26 21.36
N ASP A 175 3.80 -0.05 21.27
CA ASP A 175 2.65 -0.60 20.51
C ASP A 175 1.27 -0.21 21.07
N SER A 176 1.22 0.27 22.32
CA SER A 176 0.01 0.65 23.03
C SER A 176 -0.55 2.04 22.67
N ILE A 177 0.20 2.85 21.90
CA ILE A 177 -0.24 4.18 21.48
C ILE A 177 -0.21 4.34 19.96
N SER A 178 -1.14 5.13 19.43
CA SER A 178 -1.20 5.42 18.00
C SER A 178 -0.10 6.38 17.58
N HIS A 179 0.64 6.00 16.54
CA HIS A 179 1.66 6.84 15.91
C HIS A 179 1.22 7.28 14.53
N LEU A 180 1.73 8.44 14.13
CA LEU A 180 1.56 9.02 12.80
C LEU A 180 2.92 9.16 12.14
N ILE A 181 3.05 8.67 10.90
CA ILE A 181 4.28 8.80 10.09
C ILE A 181 3.96 9.64 8.85
N LEU A 182 4.78 10.66 8.60
CA LEU A 182 4.64 11.59 7.49
C LEU A 182 5.68 11.28 6.40
N TRP A 183 5.21 11.09 5.17
CA TRP A 183 6.01 10.80 3.99
C TRP A 183 5.88 11.95 2.99
N GLN A 184 6.97 12.60 2.61
CA GLN A 184 6.95 13.59 1.52
C GLN A 184 7.20 12.89 0.19
N ILE A 185 6.33 13.12 -0.81
CA ILE A 185 6.39 12.46 -2.13
C ILE A 185 6.54 13.43 -3.30
#